data_AF-A0A661HP89-F1
#
_entry.id   AF-A0A661HP89-F1
#
_cell.length_a   1.000
_cell.length_b   1.000
_cell.length_c   1.000
_cell.angle_alpha   90.00
_cell.angle_beta   90.00
_cell.angle_gamma   90.00
#
_symmetry.space_group_name_H-M   'P 1'
#
loop_
_entity.id
_entity.type
_entity.pdbx_description
1 polymer ?
#
loop_
_entity_poly.entity_id
_entity_poly.type
_entity_poly.pdbx_seq_one_letter_code
_entity_poly.pdbx_strand_id
1 'polypeptide(L)' 'MKKETLKEIGKYLIDISKILIALALITPVLKDNSISYVAIALVMILSLIGFYFTNKGALDE' A
#
# COMPACT_ATOMS: atom_id res chain seq x y z
N MET A 1 20.77 3.42 3.90
CA MET A 1 19.75 4.49 3.78
C MET A 1 19.52 5.11 5.14
N LYS A 2 19.27 6.42 5.23
CA LYS A 2 18.89 7.06 6.49
C LYS A 2 17.54 6.50 6.95
N LYS A 3 17.32 6.36 8.27
CA LYS A 3 16.04 5.86 8.82
C LYS A 3 14.84 6.71 8.38
N GLU A 4 15.05 8.02 8.29
CA GLU A 4 14.06 8.96 7.76
C GLU A 4 13.68 8.66 6.31
N THR A 5 14.65 8.32 5.44
CA THR A 5 14.37 7.88 4.07
C THR A 5 13.54 6.59 4.04
N LEU A 6 13.80 5.64 4.94
CA LEU A 6 12.99 4.41 5.05
C LEU A 6 11.56 4.71 5.49
N LYS A 7 11.39 5.61 6.46
CA LYS A 7 10.08 6.07 6.94
C LYS A 7 9.27 6.72 5.82
N GLU A 8 9.89 7.64 5.06
CA GLU A 8 9.25 8.32 3.93
C GLU A 8 8.89 7.35 2.81
N ILE A 9 9.77 6.42 2.45
CA ILE A 9 9.45 5.37 1.46
C ILE A 9 8.26 4.51 1.92
N GLY A 10 8.21 4.13 3.20
CA GLY A 10 7.08 3.41 3.76
C GLY A 10 5.77 4.18 3.64
N LYS A 11 5.79 5.49 3.95
CA LYS A 11 4.62 6.37 3.79
C LYS A 11 4.17 6.45 2.33
N TYR A 12 5.10 6.64 1.39
CA TYR A 12 4.80 6.64 -0.04
C TYR A 12 4.17 5.32 -0.50
N LEU A 13 4.67 4.18 -0.03
CA LEU A 13 4.10 2.86 -0.35
C LEU A 13 2.68 2.72 0.20
N ILE A 14 2.42 3.20 1.42
CA ILE A 14 1.07 3.23 2.00
C ILE A 14 0.14 4.11 1.17
N ASP A 15 0.56 5.30 0.75
CA ASP A 15 -0.29 6.19 -0.04
C ASP A 15 -0.60 5.63 -1.43
N ILE A 16 0.39 5.01 -2.09
CA ILE A 16 0.19 4.27 -3.34
C ILE A 16 -0.80 3.11 -3.12
N SER A 17 -0.68 2.37 -2.02
CA SER A 17 -1.57 1.25 -1.73
C SER A 17 -3.03 1.68 -1.58
N LYS A 18 -3.31 2.85 -0.99
CA LYS A 18 -4.68 3.41 -0.89
C LYS A 18 -5.27 3.68 -2.27
N ILE A 19 -4.47 4.25 -3.18
CA ILE A 19 -4.88 4.51 -4.57
C ILE A 19 -5.15 3.19 -5.28
N LEU A 20 -4.28 2.19 -5.11
CA LEU A 20 -4.45 0.89 -5.76
C LEU A 20 -5.66 0.11 -5.22
N ILE A 21 -5.98 0.22 -3.92
CA ILE A 21 -7.22 -0.33 -3.35
C ILE A 21 -8.44 0.32 -3.99
N ALA A 22 -8.43 1.64 -4.13
CA ALA A 22 -9.50 2.37 -4.80
C ALA A 22 -9.65 1.87 -6.24
N LEU A 23 -8.56 1.71 -6.98
CA LEU A 23 -8.61 1.18 -8.35
C LEU A 23 -9.09 -0.28 -8.41
N ALA A 24 -8.63 -1.14 -7.50
CA ALA A 24 -8.95 -2.55 -7.48
C ALA A 24 -10.40 -2.85 -7.07
N LEU A 25 -11.04 -1.95 -6.32
CA LEU A 25 -12.43 -2.09 -5.87
C LEU A 25 -13.41 -1.23 -6.67
N ILE A 26 -13.11 0.06 -6.85
CA ILE A 26 -14.03 1.00 -7.48
C ILE A 26 -14.10 0.75 -9.00
N THR A 27 -12.97 0.48 -9.67
CA THR A 27 -12.97 0.30 -11.12
C THR A 27 -13.81 -0.88 -11.58
N PRO A 28 -13.70 -2.09 -10.98
CA PRO A 28 -14.56 -3.21 -11.35
C PRO A 28 -16.03 -2.92 -11.08
N VAL A 29 -16.35 -2.31 -9.94
CA VAL A 29 -17.74 -1.96 -9.57
C VAL A 29 -18.36 -0.99 -10.59
N LEU A 30 -17.64 0.04 -11.01
CA LEU A 30 -18.14 1.00 -12.01
C LEU A 30 -18.27 0.40 -13.41
N LYS A 31 -17.53 -0.66 -13.72
CA LYS A 31 -17.54 -1.32 -15.02
C LYS A 31 -18.34 -2.63 -15.04
N ASP A 32 -19.10 -2.91 -13.97
CA ASP A 32 -19.86 -4.16 -13.78
C ASP A 32 -19.00 -5.43 -14.01
N ASN A 33 -17.75 -5.36 -13.55
CA ASN A 33 -16.77 -6.43 -13.66
C ASN A 33 -16.56 -7.12 -12.32
N SER A 34 -16.11 -8.38 -12.39
CA SER A 34 -15.72 -9.13 -11.21
C SER A 34 -14.50 -8.51 -10.52
N ILE A 35 -14.54 -8.46 -9.20
CA ILE A 35 -13.40 -8.02 -8.38
C ILE A 35 -12.29 -9.09 -8.45
N SER A 36 -11.05 -8.65 -8.70
CA SER A 36 -9.88 -9.53 -8.69
C SER A 36 -9.33 -9.68 -7.28
N TYR A 37 -9.52 -10.86 -6.68
CA TYR A 37 -8.93 -11.21 -5.40
C TYR A 37 -7.40 -11.18 -5.42
N VAL A 38 -6.77 -11.48 -6.57
CA VAL A 38 -5.32 -11.37 -6.75
C VAL A 38 -4.87 -9.91 -6.66
N ALA A 39 -5.61 -8.98 -7.28
CA ALA A 39 -5.32 -7.55 -7.19
C ALA A 39 -5.45 -7.05 -5.75
N ILE A 40 -6.52 -7.45 -5.04
CA ILE A 40 -6.68 -7.11 -3.61
C ILE A 40 -5.50 -7.64 -2.78
N ALA A 41 -5.13 -8.92 -2.97
CA ALA A 41 -4.02 -9.53 -2.23
C ALA A 41 -2.70 -8.79 -2.46
N LEU A 42 -2.40 -8.40 -3.70
CA LEU A 42 -1.19 -7.63 -4.02
C LEU A 42 -1.16 -6.28 -3.31
N VAL A 43 -2.29 -5.56 -3.28
CA VAL A 43 -2.34 -4.26 -2.60
C VAL A 43 -2.24 -4.41 -1.08
N MET A 44 -2.81 -5.48 -0.51
CA MET A 44 -2.64 -5.81 0.90
C MET A 44 -1.18 -6.08 1.25
N ILE A 45 -0.46 -6.85 0.43
CA ILE A 45 0.98 -7.11 0.60
C ILE A 45 1.77 -5.80 0.50
N LEU A 46 1.47 -4.95 -0.48
CA LEU A 46 2.13 -3.65 -0.63
C LEU A 46 1.91 -2.75 0.59
N SER A 47 0.68 -2.73 1.12
CA SER A 47 0.33 -2.00 2.34
C SER A 47 1.16 -2.48 3.53
N LEU A 48 1.26 -3.80 3.73
CA LEU A 48 2.04 -4.41 4.81
C LEU A 48 3.53 -4.08 4.69
N ILE A 49 4.09 -4.12 3.47
CA ILE A 49 5.48 -3.73 3.21
C ILE A 49 5.68 -2.23 3.52
N GLY A 50 4.74 -1.37 3.12
CA GLY A 50 4.76 0.04 3.46
C GLY A 50 4.76 0.28 4.97
N PHE A 51 3.84 -0.36 5.69
CA PHE A 51 3.80 -0.33 7.16
C PHE A 51 5.10 -0.81 7.81
N TYR A 52 5.68 -1.90 7.31
CA TYR A 52 6.96 -2.41 7.81
C TYR A 52 8.08 -1.38 7.65
N PHE A 53 8.20 -0.74 6.48
CA PHE A 53 9.22 0.29 6.27
C PHE A 53 8.97 1.56 7.08
N THR A 54 7.72 1.99 7.22
CA THR A 54 7.35 3.12 8.09
C THR A 54 7.75 2.85 9.54
N ASN A 55 7.40 1.69 10.08
CA ASN A 55 7.70 1.32 11.46
C ASN A 55 9.20 1.11 11.69
N LYS A 56 9.88 0.44 10.76
CA LYS A 56 11.34 0.25 10.81
C LYS A 56 12.11 1.58 10.76
N GLY A 57 11.59 2.56 10.04
CA GLY A 57 12.12 3.92 10.03
C GLY A 57 11.74 4.77 11.25
N ALA A 58 10.75 4.34 12.05
CA ALA A 58 10.21 5.07 13.20
C ALA A 58 10.69 4.54 14.57
N LEU A 59 11.14 3.28 14.67
CA LEU A 59 11.72 2.70 15.89
C LEU A 59 13.13 3.30 16.15
N ASP A 60 13.17 4.42 16.87
CA ASP A 60 14.19 4.92 17.83
C ASP A 60 13.96 6.42 18.12
N GLU A 61 12.79 6.76 18.68
CA GLU A 61 12.61 7.92 19.56
C GLU A 61 12.16 7.43 20.93
#